data_AF-A0A660QD11-F1
#
_entry.id   AF-A0A660QD11-F1
#
_cell.length_a   1.000
_cell.length_b   1.000
_cell.length_c   1.000
_cell.angle_alpha   90.00
_cell.angle_beta   90.00
_cell.angle_gamma   90.00
#
_symmetry.space_group_name_H-M   'P 1'
#
loop_
_entity.id
_entity.type
_entity.pdbx_description
1 polymer ?
#
loop_
_entity_poly.entity_id
_entity_poly.type
_entity_poly.pdbx_seq_one_letter_code
_entity_poly.pdbx_strand_id
1 'polypeptide(L)'
;GAPGSFDGKELLDSSPVVGKDGKVYLFYSAKATNLDYSLCGSVSDDGGHSFKKFKNNPLKRHVGVNDIIFHNDRYYLYYTDCKWNEEARRVEDQLRIYVVVSDDPETFDFSKAKAVLSPGYNKEWDSLSIGGAKVFRLAGKWWMVYQGSDKHWDFPDRFHCAVSDDLVSWMKIDNNRPLFKRGKSGAWNQGAIWQGEVRVHDDMLYLFYEAWGSEGYAPYRDVMYYEGGYSQLGLAACSIEDFLTWTQIKLSPETAIQTGFP
;
A
#
# COMPACT_ATOMS: atom_id res chain seq x y z
N GLY A 1 1.38 7.05 -20.38
CA GLY A 1 0.91 8.22 -21.15
C GLY A 1 1.66 8.34 -22.46
N ALA A 2 1.48 9.46 -23.17
CA ALA A 2 2.23 9.71 -24.41
C ALA A 2 3.75 9.72 -24.15
N PRO A 3 4.59 9.36 -25.14
CA PRO A 3 6.04 9.50 -25.03
C PRO A 3 6.43 10.92 -24.56
N GLY A 4 7.34 11.00 -23.60
CA GLY A 4 7.78 12.27 -22.99
C GLY A 4 6.92 12.80 -21.85
N SER A 5 5.75 12.20 -21.57
CA SER A 5 4.98 12.53 -20.36
C SER A 5 5.55 11.86 -19.10
N PHE A 6 5.15 12.35 -17.93
CA PHE A 6 5.62 11.86 -16.61
C PHE A 6 5.31 10.37 -16.33
N ASP A 7 4.33 9.79 -17.02
CA ASP A 7 3.98 8.36 -17.00
C ASP A 7 4.21 7.69 -18.36
N GLY A 8 5.12 8.25 -19.19
CA GLY A 8 5.36 7.82 -20.56
C GLY A 8 6.00 6.44 -20.70
N LYS A 9 6.55 5.87 -19.62
CA LYS A 9 7.05 4.48 -19.60
C LYS A 9 6.08 3.54 -18.89
N GLU A 10 5.73 3.86 -17.65
CA GLU A 10 4.92 2.97 -16.80
C GLU A 10 3.92 3.80 -15.97
N LEU A 11 2.75 3.22 -15.75
CA LEU A 11 1.78 3.60 -14.74
C LEU A 11 1.53 2.34 -13.91
N LEU A 12 1.97 2.35 -12.66
CA LEU A 12 1.98 1.23 -11.74
C LEU A 12 1.31 1.64 -10.43
N ASP A 13 1.06 0.67 -9.56
CA ASP A 13 0.55 0.85 -8.19
C ASP A 13 -0.55 1.91 -8.12
N SER A 14 -1.80 1.50 -8.25
CA SER A 14 -2.91 2.44 -8.28
C SER A 14 -3.77 2.38 -7.03
N SER A 15 -4.41 3.50 -6.72
CA SER A 15 -5.38 3.59 -5.64
C SER A 15 -6.52 4.54 -6.01
N PRO A 16 -7.73 4.00 -6.24
CA PRO A 16 -8.91 4.81 -6.51
C PRO A 16 -9.59 5.26 -5.22
N VAL A 17 -10.25 6.41 -5.25
CA VAL A 17 -11.16 6.88 -4.20
C VAL A 17 -12.34 7.61 -4.83
N VAL A 18 -13.54 7.43 -4.27
CA VAL A 18 -14.71 8.22 -4.66
C VAL A 18 -14.82 9.42 -3.72
N GLY A 19 -14.83 10.62 -4.29
CA GLY A 19 -15.01 11.87 -3.54
C GLY A 19 -16.46 12.15 -3.20
N LYS A 20 -16.70 13.17 -2.36
CA LYS A 20 -18.07 13.64 -2.04
C LYS A 20 -18.87 14.13 -3.24
N ASP A 21 -18.19 14.50 -4.33
CA ASP A 21 -18.80 14.93 -5.58
C ASP A 21 -19.13 13.76 -6.53
N GLY A 22 -18.93 12.52 -6.07
CA GLY A 22 -19.21 11.30 -6.84
C GLY A 22 -18.16 10.99 -7.92
N LYS A 23 -17.09 11.79 -8.02
CA LYS A 23 -16.01 11.56 -8.98
C LYS A 23 -15.07 10.46 -8.48
N VAL A 24 -14.47 9.74 -9.41
CA VAL A 24 -13.42 8.76 -9.09
C VAL A 24 -12.06 9.43 -9.28
N TYR A 25 -11.31 9.56 -8.20
CA TYR A 25 -9.93 10.02 -8.23
C TYR A 25 -9.01 8.80 -8.21
N LEU A 26 -8.15 8.67 -9.21
CA LEU A 26 -7.16 7.60 -9.32
C LEU A 26 -5.78 8.17 -9.09
N PHE A 27 -5.17 7.79 -7.97
CA PHE A 27 -3.77 8.04 -7.66
C PHE A 27 -2.93 6.87 -8.15
N TYR A 28 -1.74 7.16 -8.67
CA TYR A 28 -0.89 6.14 -9.25
C TYR A 28 0.58 6.52 -9.21
N SER A 29 1.44 5.51 -9.34
CA SER A 29 2.88 5.70 -9.47
C SER A 29 3.28 5.75 -10.94
N ALA A 30 3.97 6.82 -11.33
CA ALA A 30 4.39 7.08 -12.70
C ALA A 30 5.91 6.91 -12.85
N LYS A 31 6.33 6.39 -14.01
CA LYS A 31 7.74 6.41 -14.44
C LYS A 31 7.86 6.96 -15.86
N ALA A 32 8.94 7.72 -16.09
CA ALA A 32 9.35 8.18 -17.41
C ALA A 32 10.86 8.12 -17.58
N THR A 33 11.38 8.37 -18.80
CA THR A 33 12.82 8.35 -19.07
C THR A 33 13.62 9.30 -18.19
N ASN A 34 13.05 10.46 -17.87
CA ASN A 34 13.70 11.53 -17.10
C ASN A 34 12.98 11.80 -15.76
N LEU A 35 12.11 10.88 -15.33
CA LEU A 35 11.37 11.01 -14.09
C LEU A 35 11.38 9.65 -13.38
N ASP A 36 12.07 9.61 -12.24
CA ASP A 36 11.99 8.50 -11.30
C ASP A 36 10.57 8.37 -10.72
N TYR A 37 10.30 7.24 -10.07
CA TYR A 37 8.99 6.91 -9.46
C TYR A 37 8.30 8.12 -8.84
N SER A 38 7.14 8.53 -9.37
CA SER A 38 6.45 9.76 -8.97
C SER A 38 4.97 9.54 -8.75
N LEU A 39 4.45 10.08 -7.64
CA LEU A 39 3.05 10.07 -7.29
C LEU A 39 2.30 11.06 -8.17
N CYS A 40 1.32 10.55 -8.92
CA CYS A 40 0.46 11.30 -9.81
C CYS A 40 -1.01 11.01 -9.51
N GLY A 41 -1.90 11.82 -10.06
CA GLY A 41 -3.33 11.58 -9.97
C GLY A 41 -4.11 11.96 -11.23
N SER A 42 -5.31 11.41 -11.32
CA SER A 42 -6.28 11.68 -12.37
C SER A 42 -7.70 11.59 -11.83
N VAL A 43 -8.65 12.22 -12.52
CA VAL A 43 -10.07 12.25 -12.15
C VAL A 43 -10.91 11.69 -13.28
N SER A 44 -11.95 10.96 -12.91
CA SER A 44 -13.00 10.49 -13.79
C SER A 44 -14.36 11.03 -13.32
N ASP A 45 -15.12 11.54 -14.28
CA ASP A 45 -16.50 12.02 -14.11
C ASP A 45 -17.53 11.00 -14.65
N ASP A 46 -17.07 9.83 -15.12
CA ASP A 46 -17.88 8.81 -15.81
C ASP A 46 -17.79 7.43 -15.15
N GLY A 47 -17.57 7.40 -13.83
CA GLY A 47 -17.52 6.14 -13.06
C GLY A 47 -16.25 5.31 -13.27
N GLY A 48 -15.17 5.94 -13.76
CA GLY A 48 -13.87 5.30 -13.97
C GLY A 48 -13.66 4.74 -15.38
N HIS A 49 -14.52 5.08 -16.36
CA HIS A 49 -14.34 4.65 -17.74
C HIS A 49 -13.27 5.48 -18.48
N SER A 50 -13.17 6.78 -18.18
CA SER A 50 -12.15 7.67 -18.72
C SER A 50 -11.57 8.57 -17.63
N PHE A 51 -10.28 8.92 -17.79
CA PHE A 51 -9.55 9.70 -16.79
C PHE A 51 -8.87 10.91 -17.42
N LYS A 52 -9.03 12.05 -16.75
CA LYS A 52 -8.28 13.27 -17.01
C LYS A 52 -7.20 13.44 -15.95
N LYS A 53 -5.96 13.60 -16.38
CA LYS A 53 -4.82 13.86 -15.50
C LYS A 53 -5.00 15.18 -14.74
N PHE A 54 -4.59 15.20 -13.48
CA PHE A 54 -4.48 16.45 -12.71
C PHE A 54 -3.52 17.41 -13.39
N LYS A 55 -3.81 18.71 -13.25
CA LYS A 55 -2.97 19.77 -13.84
C LYS A 55 -1.61 19.87 -13.13
N ASN A 56 -1.56 19.56 -11.84
CA ASN A 56 -0.38 19.73 -10.99
C ASN A 56 0.49 18.46 -10.93
N ASN A 57 0.33 17.51 -11.86
CA ASN A 57 1.18 16.34 -11.89
C ASN A 57 2.63 16.67 -12.29
N PRO A 58 3.63 15.95 -11.74
CA PRO A 58 3.51 15.00 -10.63
C PRO A 58 3.22 15.70 -9.30
N LEU A 59 2.37 15.09 -8.46
CA LEU A 59 2.05 15.63 -7.13
C LEU A 59 3.27 15.60 -6.21
N LYS A 60 4.06 14.52 -6.27
CA LYS A 60 5.34 14.40 -5.56
C LYS A 60 6.29 13.47 -6.30
N ARG A 61 7.54 13.92 -6.48
CA ARG A 61 8.61 13.12 -7.10
C ARG A 61 9.25 12.16 -6.10
N HIS A 62 9.84 11.08 -6.62
CA HIS A 62 10.61 10.06 -5.88
C HIS A 62 9.82 9.25 -4.85
N VAL A 63 8.48 9.18 -5.00
CA VAL A 63 7.58 8.38 -4.16
C VAL A 63 6.50 7.75 -5.01
N GLY A 64 5.96 6.63 -4.54
CA GLY A 64 4.78 5.99 -5.10
C GLY A 64 3.57 6.09 -4.17
N VAL A 65 2.37 5.93 -4.72
CA VAL A 65 1.15 5.83 -3.90
C VAL A 65 1.11 4.48 -3.17
N ASN A 66 0.63 4.50 -1.94
CA ASN A 66 0.18 3.31 -1.23
C ASN A 66 -1.34 3.22 -1.27
N ASP A 67 -2.02 4.21 -0.69
CA ASP A 67 -3.49 4.24 -0.61
C ASP A 67 -4.05 5.66 -0.52
N ILE A 68 -5.33 5.83 -0.79
CA ILE A 68 -6.07 7.07 -0.57
C ILE A 68 -7.45 6.78 0.02
N ILE A 69 -7.76 7.41 1.15
CA ILE A 69 -9.04 7.23 1.84
C ILE A 69 -9.78 8.57 1.89
N PHE A 70 -11.05 8.58 1.48
CA PHE A 70 -11.95 9.71 1.71
C PHE A 70 -12.80 9.43 2.95
N HIS A 71 -12.66 10.27 3.98
CA HIS A 71 -13.39 10.14 5.23
C HIS A 71 -13.60 11.50 5.90
N ASN A 72 -14.80 11.75 6.41
CA ASN A 72 -15.18 13.00 7.09
C ASN A 72 -14.77 14.25 6.29
N ASP A 73 -15.14 14.29 5.00
CA ASP A 73 -14.82 15.38 4.07
C ASP A 73 -13.33 15.65 3.84
N ARG A 74 -12.47 14.66 4.08
CA ARG A 74 -11.02 14.77 3.91
C ARG A 74 -10.42 13.57 3.19
N TYR A 75 -9.36 13.83 2.45
CA TYR A 75 -8.54 12.85 1.73
C TYR A 75 -7.27 12.55 2.52
N TYR A 76 -7.04 11.28 2.84
CA TYR A 76 -5.87 10.77 3.54
C TYR A 76 -5.01 9.99 2.55
N LEU A 77 -3.98 10.63 2.02
CA LEU A 77 -3.10 10.05 1.00
C LEU A 77 -1.87 9.43 1.66
N TYR A 78 -1.77 8.11 1.55
CA TYR A 78 -0.64 7.33 2.04
C TYR A 78 0.37 7.09 0.92
N TYR A 79 1.64 7.23 1.26
CA TYR A 79 2.75 6.98 0.35
C TYR A 79 3.99 6.55 1.15
N THR A 80 4.93 5.89 0.47
CA THR A 80 6.22 5.54 1.08
C THR A 80 7.30 6.50 0.59
N ASP A 81 8.15 6.96 1.51
CA ASP A 81 9.22 7.91 1.21
C ASP A 81 10.49 7.50 1.97
N CYS A 82 11.63 7.52 1.26
CA CYS A 82 12.97 7.28 1.79
C CYS A 82 13.83 8.54 1.83
N LYS A 83 13.20 9.72 1.62
CA LYS A 83 13.85 11.03 1.59
C LYS A 83 15.01 11.04 0.57
N TRP A 84 14.69 10.75 -0.69
CA TRP A 84 15.67 10.87 -1.77
C TRP A 84 16.18 12.30 -1.89
N ASN A 85 17.50 12.47 -1.80
CA ASN A 85 18.18 13.73 -2.05
C ASN A 85 18.67 13.76 -3.49
N GLU A 86 18.06 14.63 -4.31
CA GLU A 86 18.35 14.73 -5.75
C GLU A 86 19.76 15.27 -6.02
N GLU A 87 20.24 16.22 -5.23
CA GLU A 87 21.58 16.82 -5.36
C GLU A 87 22.68 15.82 -4.97
N ALA A 88 22.53 15.17 -3.81
CA ALA A 88 23.49 14.21 -3.30
C ALA A 88 23.35 12.80 -3.92
N ARG A 89 22.30 12.57 -4.72
CA ARG A 89 21.98 11.31 -5.39
C ARG A 89 21.98 10.10 -4.45
N ARG A 90 21.36 10.24 -3.27
CA ARG A 90 21.30 9.21 -2.23
C ARG A 90 19.99 9.28 -1.44
N VAL A 91 19.62 8.15 -0.83
CA VAL A 91 18.55 8.11 0.18
C VAL A 91 19.07 8.69 1.50
N GLU A 92 18.21 9.41 2.22
CA GLU A 92 18.55 10.00 3.53
C GLU A 92 17.78 9.36 4.69
N ASP A 93 16.81 8.48 4.40
CA ASP A 93 16.03 7.73 5.38
C ASP A 93 15.71 6.32 4.87
N GLN A 94 15.26 5.45 5.77
CA GLN A 94 14.63 4.17 5.40
C GLN A 94 13.24 4.43 4.79
N LEU A 95 12.72 3.47 4.05
CA LEU A 95 11.33 3.53 3.59
C LEU A 95 10.38 3.56 4.79
N ARG A 96 9.64 4.67 4.93
CA ARG A 96 8.59 4.85 5.93
C ARG A 96 7.27 5.17 5.25
N ILE A 97 6.17 4.80 5.88
CA ILE A 97 4.83 5.16 5.40
C ILE A 97 4.46 6.51 5.97
N TYR A 98 4.07 7.43 5.09
CA TYR A 98 3.60 8.76 5.42
C TYR A 98 2.11 8.89 5.07
N VAL A 99 1.41 9.79 5.77
CA VAL A 99 0.10 10.29 5.37
C VAL A 99 0.16 11.81 5.20
N VAL A 100 -0.47 12.33 4.15
CA VAL A 100 -0.79 13.74 3.99
C VAL A 100 -2.30 13.89 3.84
N VAL A 101 -2.88 14.90 4.51
CA VAL A 101 -4.33 15.10 4.56
C VAL A 101 -4.72 16.38 3.83
N SER A 102 -5.72 16.30 2.96
CA SER A 102 -6.25 17.44 2.20
C SER A 102 -7.79 17.45 2.21
N ASP A 103 -8.40 18.59 1.91
CA ASP A 103 -9.80 18.73 1.54
C ASP A 103 -10.01 18.71 0.01
N ASP A 104 -8.93 18.88 -0.76
CA ASP A 104 -8.88 18.84 -2.22
C ASP A 104 -8.00 17.65 -2.69
N PRO A 105 -8.54 16.69 -3.46
CA PRO A 105 -7.79 15.54 -3.93
C PRO A 105 -6.78 15.88 -5.04
N GLU A 106 -6.78 17.09 -5.60
CA GLU A 106 -5.78 17.52 -6.58
C GLU A 106 -4.60 18.30 -5.95
N THR A 107 -4.71 18.67 -4.67
CA THR A 107 -3.75 19.56 -4.00
C THR A 107 -3.34 19.02 -2.63
N PHE A 108 -2.05 18.76 -2.42
CA PHE A 108 -1.52 18.29 -1.14
C PHE A 108 -0.33 19.12 -0.67
N ASP A 109 -0.35 19.51 0.60
CA ASP A 109 0.78 20.16 1.27
C ASP A 109 1.67 19.10 1.93
N PHE A 110 2.62 18.56 1.16
CA PHE A 110 3.53 17.52 1.64
C PHE A 110 4.48 17.98 2.76
N SER A 111 4.59 19.28 3.04
CA SER A 111 5.32 19.77 4.23
C SER A 111 4.62 19.40 5.53
N LYS A 112 3.31 19.11 5.48
CA LYS A 112 2.50 18.66 6.61
C LYS A 112 2.36 17.14 6.70
N ALA A 113 3.05 16.39 5.84
CA ALA A 113 2.99 14.94 5.88
C ALA A 113 3.55 14.40 7.21
N LYS A 114 2.86 13.41 7.78
CA LYS A 114 3.25 12.75 9.03
C LYS A 114 3.76 11.35 8.71
N ALA A 115 4.90 10.97 9.27
CA ALA A 115 5.30 9.56 9.29
C ALA A 115 4.34 8.80 10.22
N VAL A 116 3.64 7.80 9.68
CA VAL A 116 2.61 7.04 10.41
C VAL A 116 3.04 5.62 10.73
N LEU A 117 3.99 5.07 9.97
CA LEU A 117 4.61 3.80 10.26
C LEU A 117 6.09 3.86 9.90
N SER A 118 6.94 3.32 10.77
CA SER A 118 8.39 3.20 10.58
C SER A 118 8.81 1.74 10.53
N PRO A 119 9.93 1.39 9.86
CA PRO A 119 10.57 0.09 10.01
C PRO A 119 10.74 -0.30 11.48
N GLY A 120 10.68 -1.61 11.75
CA GLY A 120 10.99 -2.15 13.06
C GLY A 120 12.44 -1.92 13.46
N TYR A 121 12.75 -2.08 14.75
CA TYR A 121 14.13 -1.98 15.22
C TYR A 121 14.91 -3.28 14.97
N ASN A 122 16.24 -3.19 15.01
CA ASN A 122 17.23 -4.27 14.79
C ASN A 122 16.67 -5.72 14.80
N LYS A 123 16.71 -6.36 13.62
CA LYS A 123 16.31 -7.76 13.35
C LYS A 123 14.81 -8.05 13.44
N GLU A 124 13.96 -7.05 13.65
CA GLU A 124 12.54 -7.19 13.32
C GLU A 124 12.39 -7.49 11.83
N TRP A 125 11.34 -8.23 11.49
CA TRP A 125 11.11 -8.74 10.13
C TRP A 125 10.88 -7.62 9.09
N ASP A 126 10.55 -6.40 9.53
CA ASP A 126 10.35 -5.21 8.72
C ASP A 126 11.40 -4.12 8.98
N SER A 127 12.56 -4.51 9.51
CA SER A 127 13.59 -3.56 9.96
C SER A 127 14.37 -2.87 8.84
N LEU A 128 14.33 -3.38 7.60
CA LEU A 128 15.01 -2.75 6.47
C LEU A 128 14.08 -1.82 5.67
N SER A 129 12.89 -2.29 5.32
CA SER A 129 11.91 -1.53 4.55
C SER A 129 10.46 -1.89 4.92
N ILE A 130 9.58 -0.89 4.76
CA ILE A 130 8.12 -1.04 4.79
C ILE A 130 7.47 -0.27 3.65
N GLY A 131 6.28 -0.69 3.22
CA GLY A 131 5.52 0.01 2.19
C GLY A 131 4.23 -0.71 1.80
N GLY A 132 3.70 -0.40 0.61
CA GLY A 132 2.54 -1.09 0.05
C GLY A 132 1.32 -1.07 0.97
N ALA A 133 1.16 0.03 1.73
CA ALA A 133 0.11 0.15 2.72
C ALA A 133 -1.26 0.19 2.05
N LYS A 134 -2.19 -0.66 2.50
CA LYS A 134 -3.60 -0.65 2.08
C LYS A 134 -4.49 -0.64 3.30
N VAL A 135 -5.45 0.27 3.33
CA VAL A 135 -6.28 0.56 4.49
C VAL A 135 -7.70 0.06 4.25
N PHE A 136 -8.25 -0.63 5.24
CA PHE A 136 -9.64 -1.06 5.26
C PHE A 136 -10.29 -0.75 6.61
N ARG A 137 -11.62 -0.71 6.64
CA ARG A 137 -12.41 -0.50 7.84
C ARG A 137 -13.04 -1.81 8.30
N LEU A 138 -12.87 -2.15 9.56
CA LEU A 138 -13.50 -3.33 10.16
C LEU A 138 -13.73 -3.08 11.65
N ALA A 139 -14.94 -3.41 12.09
CA ALA A 139 -15.35 -3.30 13.48
C ALA A 139 -15.05 -1.91 14.07
N GLY A 140 -15.46 -0.86 13.35
CA GLY A 140 -15.29 0.56 13.70
C GLY A 140 -13.84 1.07 13.79
N LYS A 141 -12.83 0.22 13.58
CA LYS A 141 -11.41 0.58 13.50
C LYS A 141 -10.95 0.68 12.04
N TRP A 142 -9.86 1.40 11.84
CA TRP A 142 -9.08 1.36 10.60
C TRP A 142 -7.93 0.37 10.75
N TRP A 143 -7.70 -0.41 9.71
CA TRP A 143 -6.65 -1.41 9.66
C TRP A 143 -5.80 -1.15 8.42
N MET A 144 -4.49 -1.24 8.56
CA MET A 144 -3.52 -1.07 7.49
C MET A 144 -2.80 -2.39 7.31
N VAL A 145 -2.98 -3.04 6.17
CA VAL A 145 -2.07 -4.09 5.72
C VAL A 145 -0.85 -3.42 5.13
N TYR A 146 0.34 -3.84 5.53
CA TYR A 146 1.59 -3.31 5.01
C TYR A 146 2.59 -4.43 4.74
N GLN A 147 3.44 -4.22 3.74
CA GLN A 147 4.54 -5.12 3.43
C GLN A 147 5.81 -4.66 4.13
N GLY A 148 6.72 -5.59 4.36
CA GLY A 148 8.03 -5.27 4.91
C GLY A 148 9.06 -6.35 4.68
N SER A 149 10.32 -5.99 4.91
CA SER A 149 11.45 -6.90 4.81
C SER A 149 12.57 -6.49 5.76
N ASP A 150 13.35 -7.46 6.20
CA ASP A 150 14.61 -7.33 6.91
C ASP A 150 15.82 -7.56 5.99
N LYS A 151 15.57 -7.91 4.73
CA LYS A 151 16.60 -8.35 3.76
C LYS A 151 16.64 -7.51 2.49
N HIS A 152 15.47 -7.14 1.95
CA HIS A 152 15.36 -6.46 0.67
C HIS A 152 14.71 -5.10 0.80
N TRP A 153 15.23 -4.12 0.07
CA TRP A 153 14.57 -2.83 -0.03
C TRP A 153 13.18 -2.96 -0.65
N ASP A 154 13.06 -3.75 -1.72
CA ASP A 154 11.83 -3.98 -2.48
C ASP A 154 11.78 -5.44 -2.98
N PHE A 155 11.48 -6.38 -2.09
CA PHE A 155 11.17 -7.78 -2.39
C PHE A 155 10.63 -8.48 -1.13
N PRO A 156 9.50 -7.99 -0.57
CA PRO A 156 8.96 -8.44 0.71
C PRO A 156 8.48 -9.90 0.68
N ASP A 157 8.71 -10.63 1.78
CA ASP A 157 8.27 -12.02 1.95
C ASP A 157 6.91 -12.15 2.64
N ARG A 158 6.41 -11.05 3.23
CA ARG A 158 5.22 -11.07 4.09
C ARG A 158 4.51 -9.73 4.16
N PHE A 159 3.25 -9.82 4.59
CA PHE A 159 2.46 -8.72 5.10
C PHE A 159 2.26 -8.82 6.61
N HIS A 160 1.99 -7.66 7.21
CA HIS A 160 1.51 -7.53 8.57
C HIS A 160 0.47 -6.42 8.68
N CYS A 161 0.01 -6.12 9.89
CA CYS A 161 -1.09 -5.20 10.10
C CYS A 161 -0.76 -4.12 11.14
N ALA A 162 -1.40 -2.96 10.99
CA ALA A 162 -1.48 -1.92 12.01
C ALA A 162 -2.94 -1.46 12.17
N VAL A 163 -3.28 -0.91 13.33
CA VAL A 163 -4.63 -0.42 13.67
C VAL A 163 -4.61 1.08 13.97
N SER A 164 -5.69 1.77 13.65
CA SER A 164 -5.89 3.19 13.92
C SER A 164 -7.35 3.50 14.22
N ASP A 165 -7.57 4.57 15.00
CA ASP A 165 -8.88 5.18 15.25
C ASP A 165 -9.17 6.37 14.32
N ASP A 166 -8.13 7.00 13.75
CA ASP A 166 -8.20 8.35 13.17
C ASP A 166 -7.51 8.50 11.80
N LEU A 167 -7.01 7.40 11.21
CA LEU A 167 -6.23 7.38 9.96
C LEU A 167 -4.88 8.13 10.05
N VAL A 168 -4.40 8.49 11.23
CA VAL A 168 -3.15 9.25 11.39
C VAL A 168 -2.24 8.63 12.43
N SER A 169 -2.83 8.20 13.54
CA SER A 169 -2.16 7.55 14.66
C SER A 169 -2.31 6.04 14.48
N TRP A 170 -1.22 5.36 14.16
CA TRP A 170 -1.21 3.93 13.85
C TRP A 170 -0.38 3.15 14.87
N MET A 171 -0.87 1.97 15.24
CA MET A 171 -0.19 1.02 16.12
C MET A 171 0.02 -0.29 15.36
N LYS A 172 1.27 -0.75 15.21
CA LYS A 172 1.55 -2.09 14.66
C LYS A 172 0.91 -3.15 15.55
N ILE A 173 0.36 -4.19 14.93
CA ILE A 173 -0.10 -5.36 15.68
C ILE A 173 1.12 -6.10 16.21
N ASP A 174 1.14 -6.35 17.53
CA ASP A 174 2.20 -7.14 18.15
C ASP A 174 1.85 -8.63 18.07
N ASN A 175 2.18 -9.25 16.93
CA ASN A 175 2.04 -10.68 16.75
C ASN A 175 3.24 -11.22 15.96
N ASN A 176 3.92 -12.21 16.51
CA ASN A 176 5.08 -12.85 15.88
C ASN A 176 4.73 -13.67 14.63
N ARG A 177 3.45 -14.02 14.45
CA ARG A 177 2.95 -14.66 13.23
C ARG A 177 2.67 -13.58 12.19
N PRO A 178 3.15 -13.73 10.93
CA PRO A 178 2.77 -12.83 9.85
C PRO A 178 1.25 -12.82 9.66
N LEU A 179 0.72 -11.76 9.07
CA LEU A 179 -0.67 -11.78 8.59
C LEU A 179 -0.77 -12.71 7.39
N PHE A 180 0.17 -12.56 6.46
CA PHE A 180 0.26 -13.35 5.24
C PHE A 180 1.72 -13.46 4.80
N LYS A 181 2.08 -14.57 4.12
CA LYS A 181 3.41 -14.82 3.59
C LYS A 181 3.33 -15.27 2.14
N ARG A 182 4.36 -14.94 1.37
CA ARG A 182 4.61 -15.54 0.06
C ARG A 182 4.61 -17.07 0.15
N GLY A 183 4.40 -17.73 -0.99
CA GLY A 183 4.31 -19.19 -1.06
C GLY A 183 5.57 -19.90 -0.54
N LYS A 184 5.44 -21.19 -0.21
CA LYS A 184 6.60 -22.05 0.06
C LYS A 184 7.43 -22.26 -1.22
N SER A 185 8.64 -22.80 -1.08
CA SER A 185 9.47 -23.12 -2.25
C SER A 185 8.72 -24.10 -3.16
N GLY A 186 8.76 -23.86 -4.47
CA GLY A 186 7.98 -24.59 -5.46
C GLY A 186 6.64 -23.93 -5.83
N ALA A 187 6.10 -23.04 -5.00
CA ALA A 187 4.84 -22.36 -5.32
C ALA A 187 5.03 -21.23 -6.34
N TRP A 188 4.01 -20.94 -7.14
CA TRP A 188 4.03 -19.86 -8.13
C TRP A 188 4.38 -18.49 -7.52
N ASN A 189 3.92 -18.20 -6.30
CA ASN A 189 4.21 -16.99 -5.55
C ASN A 189 5.40 -17.13 -4.59
N GLN A 190 6.41 -17.94 -4.92
CA GLN A 190 7.55 -18.17 -4.03
C GLN A 190 8.57 -17.03 -3.95
N GLY A 191 8.44 -15.97 -4.76
CA GLY A 191 9.39 -14.86 -4.81
C GLY A 191 9.05 -13.75 -3.82
N ALA A 192 8.08 -12.88 -4.13
CA ALA A 192 7.69 -11.77 -3.26
C ALA A 192 6.20 -11.41 -3.42
N ILE A 193 5.67 -10.60 -2.51
CA ILE A 193 4.26 -10.22 -2.46
C ILE A 193 4.06 -8.72 -2.18
N TRP A 194 3.23 -8.03 -2.95
CA TRP A 194 2.99 -6.58 -2.82
C TRP A 194 1.51 -6.24 -2.76
N GLN A 195 1.22 -5.02 -2.29
CA GLN A 195 -0.10 -4.38 -2.38
C GLN A 195 -1.24 -5.24 -1.82
N GLY A 196 -1.12 -5.69 -0.57
CA GLY A 196 -2.12 -6.54 0.09
C GLY A 196 -3.41 -5.78 0.41
N GLU A 197 -4.38 -5.79 -0.50
CA GLU A 197 -5.66 -5.10 -0.37
C GLU A 197 -6.74 -6.02 0.21
N VAL A 198 -7.35 -5.60 1.32
CA VAL A 198 -8.40 -6.37 2.00
C VAL A 198 -9.78 -5.83 1.64
N ARG A 199 -10.67 -6.74 1.25
CA ARG A 199 -12.11 -6.49 1.12
C ARG A 199 -12.88 -7.29 2.16
N VAL A 200 -13.75 -6.60 2.88
CA VAL A 200 -14.69 -7.22 3.84
C VAL A 200 -15.95 -7.61 3.06
N HIS A 201 -16.39 -8.84 3.20
CA HIS A 201 -17.67 -9.30 2.65
C HIS A 201 -18.24 -10.39 3.56
N ASP A 202 -19.47 -10.17 4.02
CA ASP A 202 -20.12 -10.97 5.05
C ASP A 202 -19.24 -11.14 6.30
N ASP A 203 -19.00 -12.38 6.74
CA ASP A 203 -18.16 -12.75 7.87
C ASP A 203 -16.69 -13.03 7.49
N MET A 204 -16.29 -12.64 6.27
CA MET A 204 -15.01 -12.98 5.67
C MET A 204 -14.17 -11.74 5.29
N LEU A 205 -12.86 -11.91 5.37
CA LEU A 205 -11.87 -11.01 4.80
C LEU A 205 -11.22 -11.66 3.58
N TYR A 206 -11.18 -10.92 2.48
CA TYR A 206 -10.56 -11.33 1.22
C TYR A 206 -9.35 -10.44 0.93
N LEU A 207 -8.15 -11.02 0.96
CA LEU A 207 -6.89 -10.35 0.66
C LEU A 207 -6.50 -10.60 -0.80
N PHE A 208 -6.61 -9.57 -1.62
CA PHE A 208 -6.03 -9.52 -2.96
C PHE A 208 -4.60 -9.03 -2.87
N TYR A 209 -3.68 -9.62 -3.63
CA TYR A 209 -2.27 -9.21 -3.60
C TYR A 209 -1.60 -9.48 -4.94
N GLU A 210 -0.59 -8.67 -5.26
CA GLU A 210 0.37 -9.04 -6.30
C GLU A 210 1.36 -10.04 -5.70
N ALA A 211 1.68 -11.07 -6.46
CA ALA A 211 2.74 -12.01 -6.16
C ALA A 211 3.66 -12.17 -7.35
N TRP A 212 4.95 -12.30 -7.10
CA TRP A 212 5.95 -12.60 -8.11
C TRP A 212 6.65 -13.90 -7.77
N GLY A 213 6.90 -14.70 -8.79
CA GLY A 213 7.67 -15.93 -8.68
C GLY A 213 7.47 -16.81 -9.90
N SER A 214 7.83 -18.07 -9.75
CA SER A 214 7.68 -19.11 -10.77
C SER A 214 7.31 -20.41 -10.08
N GLU A 215 6.55 -21.28 -10.72
CA GLU A 215 6.29 -22.61 -10.18
C GLU A 215 7.53 -23.50 -10.33
N GLY A 216 7.77 -24.39 -9.37
CA GLY A 216 8.87 -25.36 -9.41
C GLY A 216 10.16 -24.92 -8.70
N TYR A 217 11.26 -25.64 -8.94
CA TYR A 217 12.50 -25.43 -8.19
C TYR A 217 13.18 -24.11 -8.55
N ALA A 218 13.30 -23.21 -7.57
CA ALA A 218 14.04 -21.96 -7.68
C ALA A 218 15.16 -21.94 -6.60
N PRO A 219 16.42 -22.31 -6.94
CA PRO A 219 17.52 -22.39 -5.98
C PRO A 219 17.87 -21.03 -5.36
N TYR A 220 17.47 -19.93 -6.02
CA TYR A 220 17.77 -18.55 -5.64
C TYR A 220 16.49 -17.75 -5.37
N ARG A 221 15.49 -18.36 -4.74
CA ARG A 221 14.19 -17.70 -4.52
C ARG A 221 14.23 -16.43 -3.66
N ASP A 222 15.34 -16.21 -2.94
CA ASP A 222 15.60 -14.99 -2.17
C ASP A 222 16.40 -13.96 -2.95
N VAL A 223 16.87 -14.26 -4.16
CA VAL A 223 17.44 -13.24 -5.05
C VAL A 223 16.30 -12.45 -5.67
N MET A 224 16.35 -11.13 -5.50
CA MET A 224 15.36 -10.21 -6.06
C MET A 224 15.22 -10.43 -7.56
N TYR A 225 14.00 -10.64 -8.04
CA TYR A 225 13.67 -10.75 -9.45
C TYR A 225 14.50 -11.81 -10.21
N TYR A 226 14.73 -12.98 -9.58
CA TYR A 226 15.40 -14.12 -10.22
C TYR A 226 14.80 -14.49 -11.58
N GLU A 227 15.61 -15.14 -12.43
CA GLU A 227 15.20 -15.47 -13.80
C GLU A 227 13.96 -16.39 -13.86
N GLY A 228 13.03 -16.07 -14.76
CA GLY A 228 11.85 -16.88 -15.03
C GLY A 228 10.65 -16.60 -14.12
N GLY A 229 10.76 -15.71 -13.14
CA GLY A 229 9.62 -15.26 -12.35
C GLY A 229 8.80 -14.17 -13.05
N TYR A 230 7.51 -14.11 -12.73
CA TYR A 230 6.56 -13.15 -13.28
C TYR A 230 5.49 -12.78 -12.24
N SER A 231 4.90 -11.60 -12.40
CA SER A 231 3.83 -11.12 -11.51
C SER A 231 2.48 -11.74 -11.87
N GLN A 232 1.71 -12.11 -10.85
CA GLN A 232 0.33 -12.58 -10.94
C GLN A 232 -0.48 -12.07 -9.74
N LEU A 233 -1.80 -12.04 -9.88
CA LEU A 233 -2.71 -11.72 -8.77
C LEU A 233 -3.06 -12.98 -7.97
N GLY A 234 -2.97 -12.88 -6.65
CA GLY A 234 -3.43 -13.89 -5.71
C GLY A 234 -4.62 -13.44 -4.89
N LEU A 235 -5.33 -14.41 -4.34
CA LEU A 235 -6.41 -14.23 -3.37
C LEU A 235 -6.15 -15.14 -2.18
N ALA A 236 -6.22 -14.60 -0.97
CA ALA A 236 -6.29 -15.35 0.28
C ALA A 236 -7.52 -14.90 1.07
N ALA A 237 -8.01 -15.73 1.97
CA ALA A 237 -9.16 -15.38 2.80
C ALA A 237 -9.08 -15.99 4.20
N CYS A 238 -9.70 -15.32 5.15
CA CYS A 238 -9.95 -15.84 6.50
C CYS A 238 -11.28 -15.29 7.03
N SER A 239 -11.80 -15.88 8.10
CA SER A 239 -12.95 -15.31 8.80
C SER A 239 -12.55 -14.03 9.54
N ILE A 240 -13.52 -13.13 9.74
CA ILE A 240 -13.34 -11.95 10.59
C ILE A 240 -12.95 -12.38 12.01
N GLU A 241 -13.53 -13.47 12.52
CA GLU A 241 -13.20 -14.02 13.84
C GLU A 241 -11.72 -14.44 13.94
N ASP A 242 -11.22 -15.15 12.94
CA ASP A 242 -9.81 -15.58 12.88
C ASP A 242 -8.88 -14.38 12.81
N PHE A 243 -9.21 -13.38 12.00
CA PHE A 243 -8.43 -12.14 11.91
C PHE A 243 -8.40 -11.41 13.25
N LEU A 244 -9.56 -11.15 13.86
CA LEU A 244 -9.63 -10.44 15.13
C LEU A 244 -8.90 -11.22 16.25
N THR A 245 -9.06 -12.55 16.28
CA THR A 245 -8.29 -13.41 17.19
C THR A 245 -6.79 -13.31 16.94
N TRP A 246 -6.37 -13.29 15.67
CA TRP A 246 -4.97 -13.09 15.28
C TRP A 246 -4.44 -11.72 15.73
N THR A 247 -5.25 -10.66 15.71
CA THR A 247 -4.77 -9.32 16.14
C THR A 247 -4.44 -9.25 17.63
N GLN A 248 -5.00 -10.15 18.45
CA GLN A 248 -4.91 -10.11 19.92
C GLN A 248 -5.47 -8.81 20.55
N ILE A 249 -6.13 -7.96 19.76
CA ILE A 249 -6.77 -6.74 20.24
C ILE A 249 -8.16 -7.08 20.76
N LYS A 250 -8.46 -6.62 21.98
CA LYS A 250 -9.83 -6.62 22.51
C LYS A 250 -10.57 -5.40 21.96
N LEU A 251 -11.48 -5.64 21.01
CA LEU A 251 -12.43 -4.64 20.57
C LEU A 251 -13.58 -4.51 21.58
N SER A 252 -14.20 -3.33 21.67
CA SER A 252 -15.39 -3.18 22.51
C SER A 252 -16.58 -3.88 21.84
N PRO A 253 -17.57 -4.41 22.60
CA PRO A 253 -18.72 -5.10 22.02
C PRO A 253 -19.51 -4.26 21.00
N GLU A 254 -19.49 -2.93 21.16
CA GLU A 254 -20.17 -1.97 20.28
C GLU A 254 -19.47 -1.80 18.92
N THR A 255 -18.18 -2.11 18.82
CA THR A 255 -17.41 -1.95 17.58
C THR A 255 -17.62 -3.12 16.61
N ALA A 256 -17.97 -4.31 17.10
CA ALA A 256 -18.02 -5.54 16.29
C ALA A 256 -19.14 -5.60 15.21
N ILE A 257 -20.09 -4.66 15.21
CA ILE A 257 -21.32 -4.74 14.39
C ILE A 257 -21.30 -3.81 13.15
N GLN A 258 -20.30 -2.94 12.99
CA GLN A 258 -20.24 -2.09 11.79
C GLN A 258 -19.58 -2.82 10.61
N THR A 259 -20.34 -3.72 9.98
CA THR A 259 -20.07 -4.24 8.64
C THR A 259 -20.88 -3.43 7.63
N GLY A 260 -20.27 -2.44 7.02
CA GLY A 260 -20.89 -1.65 5.96
C GLY A 260 -20.01 -0.49 5.52
N PHE A 261 -19.71 -0.41 4.23
CA PHE A 261 -19.32 0.86 3.63
C PHE A 261 -20.53 1.81 3.65
N PRO A 262 -20.36 3.13 3.76
CA PRO A 262 -21.36 4.06 3.27
C PRO A 262 -21.62 3.89 1.78
#